data_AF-A0A7J6WRU3-F1
#
_entry.id   AF-A0A7J6WRU3-F1
#
_cell.length_a   1.000
_cell.length_b   1.000
_cell.length_c   1.000
_cell.angle_alpha   90.00
_cell.angle_beta   90.00
_cell.angle_gamma   90.00
#
_symmetry.space_group_name_H-M   'P 1'
#
loop_
_entity.id
_entity.type
_entity.pdbx_description
1 polymer ?
#
loop_
_entity_poly.entity_id
_entity_poly.type
_entity_poly.pdbx_seq_one_letter_code
_entity_poly.pdbx_strand_id
1 'polypeptide(L)'
;LRRERIAERMKALQELVPSSNKTDRAAMLDEIVDYVKFLRLQVKVLSMSRLGGAGAVAQLVADIPLSSAEGVASEGGSNQPAWEKWSTDGTEHQVAKLMEEDVGAAMQFLQSKALCIMPISLASAIYHDQQPDASTMIKPEPNAPS
;
A
#
# COMPACT_ATOMS: atom_id res chain seq x y z
N LEU A 1 34.83 9.37 -33.56
CA LEU A 1 33.92 10.15 -32.69
C LEU A 1 32.42 9.92 -32.95
N ARG A 2 31.71 10.61 -33.86
CA ARG A 2 30.22 10.46 -33.97
C ARG A 2 29.78 9.03 -34.32
N ARG A 3 30.37 8.44 -35.36
CA ARG A 3 30.05 7.08 -35.83
C ARG A 3 30.37 5.99 -34.79
N GLU A 4 31.47 6.18 -34.09
CA GLU A 4 31.96 5.31 -33.03
C GLU A 4 31.04 5.31 -31.81
N ARG A 5 30.62 6.50 -31.35
CA ARG A 5 29.61 6.68 -30.31
C ARG A 5 28.24 6.07 -30.65
N ILE A 6 27.90 5.97 -31.94
CA ILE A 6 26.67 5.32 -32.39
C ILE A 6 26.84 3.80 -32.35
N ALA A 7 27.96 3.28 -32.85
CA ALA A 7 28.25 1.85 -32.84
C ALA A 7 28.28 1.26 -31.42
N GLU A 8 28.88 2.00 -30.48
CA GLU A 8 28.93 1.62 -29.07
C GLU A 8 27.52 1.51 -28.46
N ARG A 9 26.66 2.52 -28.69
CA ARG A 9 25.26 2.49 -28.25
C ARG A 9 24.46 1.35 -28.90
N MET A 10 24.72 1.06 -30.19
CA MET A 10 24.08 -0.05 -30.88
C MET A 10 24.45 -1.40 -30.26
N LYS A 11 25.72 -1.61 -29.89
CA LYS A 11 26.18 -2.82 -29.20
C LYS A 11 25.57 -2.95 -27.81
N ALA A 12 25.53 -1.85 -27.05
CA ALA A 12 24.92 -1.84 -25.72
C ALA A 12 23.43 -2.19 -25.77
N LEU A 13 22.69 -1.67 -26.75
CA LEU A 13 21.28 -2.05 -26.95
C LEU A 13 21.12 -3.54 -27.25
N GLN A 14 22.02 -4.12 -28.05
CA GLN A 14 21.99 -5.54 -28.40
C GLN A 14 22.21 -6.44 -27.17
N GLU A 15 23.15 -6.07 -26.28
CA GLU A 15 23.45 -6.86 -25.07
C GLU A 15 22.30 -6.86 -24.05
N LEU A 16 21.45 -5.82 -24.05
CA LEU A 16 20.34 -5.67 -23.12
C LEU A 16 19.06 -6.40 -23.54
N VAL A 17 18.93 -6.76 -24.83
CA VAL A 17 17.69 -7.32 -25.38
C VAL A 17 17.88 -8.80 -25.71
N PRO A 18 17.02 -9.70 -25.18
CA PRO A 18 17.02 -11.11 -25.55
C PRO A 18 16.90 -11.30 -27.06
N SER A 19 17.70 -12.19 -27.64
CA SER A 19 17.64 -12.60 -29.06
C SER A 19 17.86 -11.52 -30.13
N SER A 20 18.42 -10.35 -29.81
CA SER A 20 18.66 -9.25 -30.77
C SER A 20 19.87 -9.45 -31.71
N ASN A 21 20.28 -10.69 -31.99
CA ASN A 21 21.48 -11.00 -32.80
C ASN A 21 21.32 -10.77 -34.32
N LYS A 22 20.32 -9.99 -34.74
CA LYS A 22 20.01 -9.71 -36.15
C LYS A 22 21.05 -8.77 -36.78
N THR A 23 21.49 -9.12 -37.99
CA THR A 23 22.41 -8.30 -38.80
C THR A 23 21.70 -7.10 -39.43
N ASP A 24 20.39 -7.18 -39.65
CA ASP A 24 19.60 -6.04 -40.12
C ASP A 24 19.30 -5.07 -38.98
N ARG A 25 19.79 -3.84 -39.12
CA ARG A 25 19.70 -2.81 -38.09
C ARG A 25 18.28 -2.29 -37.90
N ALA A 26 17.46 -2.28 -38.95
CA ALA A 26 16.08 -1.83 -38.85
C ALA A 26 15.26 -2.83 -38.03
N ALA A 27 15.27 -4.11 -38.42
CA ALA A 27 14.58 -5.16 -37.68
C ALA A 27 15.08 -5.30 -36.23
N MET A 28 16.38 -5.11 -35.97
CA MET A 28 16.92 -5.11 -34.61
C MET A 28 16.33 -4.00 -33.74
N LEU A 29 16.16 -2.79 -34.29
CA LEU A 29 15.55 -1.67 -33.58
C LEU A 29 14.05 -1.91 -33.31
N ASP A 30 13.33 -2.54 -34.24
CA ASP A 30 11.93 -2.91 -34.04
C ASP A 30 11.78 -3.89 -32.86
N GLU A 31 12.65 -4.90 -32.77
CA GLU A 31 12.66 -5.84 -31.63
C GLU A 31 12.98 -5.15 -30.31
N ILE A 32 13.91 -4.19 -30.31
CA ILE A 32 14.23 -3.40 -29.12
C ILE A 32 12.99 -2.61 -28.66
N VAL A 33 12.27 -1.99 -29.59
CA VAL A 33 11.05 -1.25 -29.29
C VAL A 33 9.99 -2.18 -28.66
N ASP A 34 9.83 -3.38 -29.20
CA ASP A 34 8.87 -4.35 -28.67
C ASP A 34 9.29 -4.87 -27.29
N TYR A 35 10.58 -5.09 -27.04
CA TYR A 35 11.06 -5.46 -25.71
C TYR A 35 10.82 -4.34 -24.68
N VAL A 36 11.00 -3.06 -25.05
CA VAL A 36 10.66 -1.93 -24.17
C VAL A 36 9.16 -1.88 -23.86
N LYS A 37 8.28 -2.14 -24.84
CA LYS A 37 6.83 -2.23 -24.60
C LYS A 37 6.51 -3.38 -23.63
N PHE A 38 7.14 -4.54 -23.82
CA PHE A 38 6.99 -5.69 -22.94
C PHE A 38 7.45 -5.39 -21.50
N LEU A 39 8.61 -4.76 -21.31
CA LEU A 39 9.08 -4.34 -19.99
C LEU A 39 8.13 -3.35 -19.33
N ARG A 40 7.62 -2.35 -20.07
CA ARG A 40 6.60 -1.42 -19.57
C ARG A 40 5.35 -2.14 -19.12
N LEU A 41 4.89 -3.14 -19.87
CA LEU A 41 3.75 -3.95 -19.49
C LEU A 41 4.02 -4.74 -18.20
N GLN A 42 5.19 -5.36 -18.06
CA GLN A 42 5.56 -6.05 -16.82
C GLN A 42 5.56 -5.11 -15.60
N VAL A 43 6.15 -3.91 -15.72
CA VAL A 43 6.13 -2.91 -14.65
C VAL A 43 4.71 -2.49 -14.33
N LYS A 44 3.85 -2.30 -15.35
CA LYS A 44 2.44 -1.95 -15.16
C LYS A 44 1.71 -3.06 -14.41
N VAL A 45 1.87 -4.32 -14.80
CA VAL A 45 1.26 -5.46 -14.10
C VAL A 45 1.76 -5.53 -12.66
N LEU A 46 3.06 -5.47 -12.41
CA LEU A 46 3.63 -5.52 -11.05
C LEU A 46 3.18 -4.34 -10.18
N SER A 47 3.08 -3.16 -10.78
CA SER A 47 2.60 -1.94 -10.10
C SER A 47 1.11 -2.03 -9.82
N MET A 48 0.30 -2.51 -10.77
CA MET A 48 -1.13 -2.75 -10.59
C MET A 48 -1.41 -3.90 -9.63
N SER A 49 -0.54 -4.90 -9.51
CA SER A 49 -0.66 -5.96 -8.51
C SER A 49 -0.27 -5.48 -7.11
N ARG A 50 0.69 -4.55 -6.97
CA ARG A 50 0.92 -3.82 -5.70
C ARG A 50 -0.15 -2.78 -5.39
N LEU A 51 -0.88 -2.33 -6.41
CA LEU A 51 -2.08 -1.48 -6.30
C LEU A 51 -3.38 -2.30 -6.27
N GLY A 52 -3.24 -3.63 -6.35
CA GLY A 52 -4.30 -4.62 -6.39
C GLY A 52 -4.65 -5.02 -4.97
N GLY A 53 -5.16 -4.02 -4.25
CA GLY A 53 -5.62 -4.10 -2.88
C GLY A 53 -6.12 -2.72 -2.47
N ALA A 54 -7.20 -2.25 -3.08
CA ALA A 54 -8.08 -1.17 -2.59
C ALA A 54 -7.62 0.30 -2.56
N GLY A 55 -6.34 0.66 -2.71
CA GLY A 55 -5.89 1.99 -2.25
C GLY A 55 -5.94 3.19 -3.23
N ALA A 56 -5.46 3.06 -4.46
CA ALA A 56 -4.89 4.26 -5.13
C ALA A 56 -5.63 4.83 -6.34
N VAL A 57 -6.77 4.25 -6.75
CA VAL A 57 -7.59 4.87 -7.81
C VAL A 57 -8.47 6.02 -7.29
N ALA A 58 -8.68 6.13 -5.98
CA ALA A 58 -9.45 7.23 -5.38
C ALA A 58 -8.70 8.57 -5.43
N GLN A 59 -7.36 8.58 -5.52
CA GLN A 59 -6.57 9.82 -5.46
C GLN A 59 -6.38 10.53 -6.81
N LEU A 60 -6.77 9.93 -7.93
CA LEU A 60 -6.55 10.52 -9.25
C LEU A 60 -7.78 11.27 -9.80
N VAL A 61 -8.92 11.25 -9.09
CA VAL A 61 -10.19 11.84 -9.56
C VAL A 61 -10.76 12.92 -8.61
N ALA A 62 -10.16 13.13 -7.44
CA ALA A 62 -10.61 14.17 -6.53
C ALA A 62 -9.64 15.37 -6.56
N ASP A 63 -9.88 16.33 -7.47
CA ASP A 63 -9.50 17.73 -7.29
C ASP A 63 -10.32 18.37 -6.15
N ILE A 64 -10.41 17.71 -4.99
CA ILE A 64 -11.14 18.19 -3.83
C ILE A 64 -10.09 18.78 -2.87
N PRO A 65 -10.16 20.09 -2.56
CA PRO A 65 -9.31 20.68 -1.55
C PRO A 65 -9.51 19.93 -0.24
N LEU A 66 -8.42 19.53 0.40
CA LEU A 66 -8.38 19.12 1.80
C LEU A 66 -8.94 20.28 2.63
N SER A 67 -10.26 20.29 2.85
CA SER A 67 -10.88 21.23 3.78
C SER A 67 -10.54 20.74 5.17
N SER A 68 -9.59 21.44 5.78
CA SER A 68 -9.41 21.53 7.21
C SER A 68 -10.78 21.66 7.87
N ALA A 69 -11.25 20.59 8.52
CA ALA A 69 -12.36 20.68 9.44
C ALA A 69 -11.79 21.08 10.79
N GLU A 70 -11.57 22.39 10.95
CA GLU A 70 -11.45 23.01 12.26
C GLU A 70 -12.77 22.85 13.01
N GLY A 71 -12.65 22.57 14.31
CA GLY A 71 -13.67 21.92 15.09
C GLY A 71 -14.89 22.75 15.48
N VAL A 72 -15.87 22.02 16.02
CA VAL A 72 -16.78 22.53 17.04
C VAL A 72 -16.75 21.55 18.22
N ALA A 73 -16.63 22.14 19.40
CA ALA A 73 -16.21 21.49 20.63
C ALA A 73 -17.35 20.77 21.37
N SER A 74 -16.89 19.87 22.26
CA SER A 74 -17.45 19.58 23.58
C SER A 74 -18.48 18.45 23.67
N GLU A 75 -18.05 17.30 24.19
CA GLU A 75 -18.41 16.84 25.53
C GLU A 75 -17.46 15.71 25.98
N GLY A 76 -17.06 15.73 27.25
CA GLY A 76 -15.95 14.94 27.77
C GLY A 76 -16.22 13.43 27.86
N GLY A 77 -15.14 12.65 27.81
CA GLY A 77 -15.18 11.25 28.25
C GLY A 77 -14.21 10.33 27.53
N SER A 78 -13.11 10.00 28.20
CA SER A 78 -12.19 8.88 27.95
C SER A 78 -11.30 8.95 26.69
N ASN A 79 -10.01 8.66 26.88
CA ASN A 79 -9.08 8.30 25.82
C ASN A 79 -9.44 6.92 25.24
N GLN A 80 -10.66 6.74 24.73
CA GLN A 80 -11.05 5.48 24.11
C GLN A 80 -10.48 5.43 22.69
N PRO A 81 -9.66 4.41 22.38
CA PRO A 81 -9.11 4.30 21.05
C PRO A 81 -10.23 4.02 20.04
N ALA A 82 -10.12 4.58 18.83
CA ALA A 82 -11.17 4.58 17.82
C ALA A 82 -11.74 3.17 17.48
N TRP A 83 -10.97 2.11 17.74
CA TRP A 83 -11.39 0.72 17.59
C TRP A 83 -12.41 0.25 18.65
N GLU A 84 -12.41 0.81 19.86
CA GLU A 84 -13.45 0.52 20.87
C GLU A 84 -14.80 1.14 20.48
N LYS A 85 -14.77 2.30 19.82
CA LYS A 85 -15.97 2.97 19.28
C LYS A 85 -16.58 2.20 18.11
N TRP A 86 -15.75 1.56 17.28
CA TRP A 86 -16.17 0.73 16.15
C TRP A 86 -17.00 -0.48 16.59
N SER A 87 -16.54 -1.18 17.63
CA SER A 87 -17.21 -2.37 18.15
C SER A 87 -18.55 -2.05 18.82
N THR A 88 -18.77 -0.81 19.26
CA THR A 88 -19.94 -0.44 20.06
C THR A 88 -21.11 0.12 19.23
N ASP A 89 -20.84 0.74 18.07
CA ASP A 89 -21.83 1.46 17.24
C ASP A 89 -22.50 0.58 16.15
N GLY A 90 -22.45 -0.75 16.28
CA GLY A 90 -23.00 -1.69 15.28
C GLY A 90 -22.30 -1.65 13.91
N THR A 91 -21.22 -0.87 13.79
CA THR A 91 -20.50 -0.64 12.53
C THR A 91 -19.84 -1.93 12.03
N GLU A 92 -19.36 -2.78 12.94
CA GLU A 92 -18.84 -4.11 12.62
C GLU A 92 -19.85 -4.97 11.85
N HIS A 93 -21.10 -5.02 12.31
CA HIS A 93 -22.15 -5.82 11.67
C HIS A 93 -22.51 -5.29 10.29
N GLN A 94 -22.56 -3.96 10.14
CA GLN A 94 -22.81 -3.33 8.85
C GLN A 94 -21.69 -3.63 7.84
N VAL A 95 -20.43 -3.63 8.28
CA VAL A 95 -19.29 -3.95 7.43
C VAL A 95 -19.25 -5.42 7.08
N ALA A 96 -19.49 -6.32 8.04
CA ALA A 96 -19.58 -7.75 7.79
C ALA A 96 -20.65 -8.06 6.74
N LYS A 97 -21.86 -7.48 6.91
CA LYS A 97 -22.95 -7.63 5.94
C LYS A 97 -22.55 -7.12 4.54
N LEU A 98 -21.97 -5.93 4.46
CA LEU A 98 -21.52 -5.38 3.17
C LEU A 98 -20.39 -6.22 2.56
N MET A 99 -19.49 -6.80 3.36
CA MET A 99 -18.42 -7.66 2.84
C MET A 99 -18.95 -8.96 2.21
N GLU A 100 -20.11 -9.46 2.63
CA GLU A 100 -20.78 -10.63 2.04
C GLU A 100 -21.61 -10.26 0.79
N GLU A 101 -22.27 -9.11 0.80
CA GLU A 101 -23.17 -8.67 -0.27
C GLU A 101 -22.45 -7.91 -1.40
N ASP A 102 -21.69 -6.87 -1.05
CA ASP A 102 -20.97 -5.97 -1.97
C ASP A 102 -19.71 -5.41 -1.30
N VAL A 103 -18.58 -6.06 -1.60
CA VAL A 103 -17.26 -5.67 -1.10
C VAL A 103 -16.89 -4.22 -1.49
N GLY A 104 -17.36 -3.73 -2.63
CA GLY A 104 -17.13 -2.36 -3.08
C GLY A 104 -17.82 -1.33 -2.17
N ALA A 105 -19.07 -1.59 -1.81
CA ALA A 105 -19.80 -0.77 -0.84
C ALA A 105 -19.18 -0.84 0.57
N ALA A 106 -18.71 -2.03 0.99
CA ALA A 106 -17.99 -2.19 2.26
C ALA A 106 -16.72 -1.33 2.31
N MET A 107 -15.95 -1.34 1.23
CA MET A 107 -14.71 -0.57 1.11
C MET A 107 -14.97 0.94 1.12
N GLN A 108 -16.01 1.42 0.41
CA GLN A 108 -16.41 2.83 0.44
C GLN A 108 -16.88 3.27 1.83
N PHE A 109 -17.62 2.40 2.53
CA PHE A 109 -18.09 2.68 3.89
C PHE A 109 -16.93 2.71 4.91
N LEU A 110 -15.95 1.83 4.78
CA LEU A 110 -14.71 1.88 5.56
C LEU A 110 -13.94 3.18 5.30
N GLN A 111 -13.78 3.55 4.02
CA GLN A 111 -13.09 4.78 3.63
C GLN A 111 -13.77 6.04 4.15
N SER A 112 -15.11 6.12 4.14
CA SER A 112 -15.84 7.28 4.67
C SER A 112 -15.66 7.45 6.18
N LYS A 113 -15.32 6.37 6.89
CA LYS A 113 -14.96 6.36 8.31
C LYS A 113 -13.45 6.43 8.57
N ALA A 114 -12.63 6.65 7.54
CA ALA A 114 -11.17 6.66 7.59
C ALA A 114 -10.55 5.34 8.12
N LEU A 115 -11.16 4.21 7.74
CA LEU A 115 -10.72 2.87 8.11
C LEU A 115 -10.39 2.03 6.86
N CYS A 116 -9.55 1.02 7.05
CA CYS A 116 -9.16 0.11 5.99
C CYS A 116 -8.97 -1.32 6.52
N ILE A 117 -9.12 -2.31 5.63
CA ILE A 117 -8.79 -3.70 5.92
C ILE A 117 -7.30 -3.91 5.70
N MET A 118 -6.62 -4.51 6.67
CA MET A 118 -5.20 -4.83 6.59
C MET A 118 -4.97 -6.33 6.91
N PRO A 119 -4.16 -7.05 6.12
CA PRO A 119 -3.73 -8.39 6.48
C PRO A 119 -3.02 -8.39 7.85
N ILE A 120 -3.34 -9.37 8.70
CA ILE A 120 -2.75 -9.49 10.05
C ILE A 120 -1.22 -9.54 9.99
N SER A 121 -0.66 -10.17 8.95
CA SER A 121 0.79 -10.24 8.73
C SER A 121 1.47 -8.86 8.56
N LEU A 122 0.72 -7.82 8.23
CA LEU A 122 1.22 -6.45 8.06
C LEU A 122 1.00 -5.57 9.31
N ALA A 123 0.22 -6.02 10.29
CA ALA A 123 -0.10 -5.20 11.46
C ALA A 123 1.16 -4.81 12.26
N SER A 124 2.10 -5.73 12.47
CA SER A 124 3.34 -5.47 13.22
C SER A 124 4.32 -4.53 12.52
N ALA A 125 4.22 -4.37 11.20
CA ALA A 125 5.10 -3.48 10.42
C ALA A 125 4.67 -2.01 10.52
N ILE A 126 3.40 -1.76 10.83
CA ILE A 126 2.82 -0.41 10.91
C ILE A 126 2.62 0.00 12.38
N TYR A 127 2.30 -0.95 13.26
CA TYR A 127 2.30 -0.76 14.70
C TYR A 127 3.70 -1.02 15.27
N HIS A 128 4.63 -0.10 15.01
CA HIS A 128 5.90 -0.04 15.74
C HIS A 128 5.86 1.11 16.75
N ASP A 129 5.98 0.69 18.01
CA ASP A 129 6.23 1.43 19.24
C ASP A 129 5.08 2.20 19.91
N GLN A 130 4.37 1.46 20.77
CA GLN A 130 3.95 1.99 22.07
C GLN A 130 4.06 0.84 23.08
N GLN A 131 5.29 0.39 23.38
CA GLN A 131 5.51 -0.24 24.68
C GLN A 131 5.36 0.86 25.74
N PRO A 132 4.45 0.73 26.72
CA PRO A 132 4.60 1.49 27.94
C PRO A 132 5.87 0.97 28.63
N ASP A 133 6.86 1.85 28.77
CA ASP A 133 8.02 1.66 29.63
C ASP A 133 7.55 1.22 31.03
N ALA A 134 7.59 -0.08 31.31
CA ALA A 134 7.57 -0.59 32.67
C ALA A 134 8.98 -0.48 33.25
N SER A 135 9.41 0.76 33.50
CA SER A 135 10.58 1.02 34.32
C SER A 135 10.28 0.67 35.78
N THR A 136 11.04 -0.31 36.29
CA THR A 136 11.49 -0.49 37.68
C THR A 136 10.49 -0.90 38.79
N MET A 137 11.01 -1.79 39.68
CA MET A 137 10.59 -2.03 41.08
C MET A 137 9.30 -2.86 41.28
N ILE A 138 9.19 -3.96 42.04
CA ILE A 138 9.98 -4.59 43.13
C ILE A 138 9.56 -6.08 43.20
N LYS A 139 10.50 -6.98 43.51
CA LYS A 139 10.28 -8.39 43.90
C LYS A 139 9.39 -8.50 45.16
N PRO A 140 8.39 -9.40 45.20
CA PRO A 140 7.89 -9.94 46.46
C PRO A 140 8.42 -11.36 46.69
N GLU A 141 9.03 -11.54 47.86
CA GLU A 141 9.47 -12.79 48.45
C GLU A 141 8.27 -13.73 48.77
N PRO A 142 8.35 -15.06 48.57
CA PRO A 142 7.28 -15.96 48.99
C PRO A 142 7.42 -16.30 50.49
N ASN A 143 6.55 -15.72 51.32
CA ASN A 143 6.31 -16.16 52.69
C ASN A 143 5.67 -17.57 52.70
N ALA A 144 6.30 -18.51 53.38
CA ALA A 144 5.73 -19.81 53.70
C ALA A 144 4.72 -19.70 54.86
N PRO A 145 3.57 -20.41 54.83
CA PRO A 145 2.76 -20.58 56.02
C PRO A 145 3.26 -21.76 56.88
N SER A 146 2.99 -21.63 58.16
CA SER A 146 3.39 -22.42 59.34
C SER A 146 3.20 -23.94 59.28
#